data_AF-A0A0W8CQT7-F1
#
_entry.id   AF-A0A0W8CQT7-F1
#
_cell.length_a   1.000
_cell.length_b   1.000
_cell.length_c   1.000
_cell.angle_alpha   90.00
_cell.angle_beta   90.00
_cell.angle_gamma   90.00
#
_symmetry.space_group_name_H-M   'P 1'
#
loop_
_entity.id
_entity.type
_entity.pdbx_description
1 polymer ?
#
loop_
_entity_poly.entity_id
_entity_poly.type
_entity_poly.pdbx_seq_one_letter_code
_entity_poly.pdbx_strand_id
1 'polypeptide(L)'
;MSPSVLRSLLVLLSLLITASAGEIYSAETTSLVPDEVDSGPFAKLHAKHARMLVHENVWAIMATTSVTFGGSAFANVVSYSDGVGLAKEDATGTLFFYLSADDFTASGEYEASNPITSTGSSSNTVTSTVSSGTGDVVDQDSSQATQTSSLASSSNTAESSSNTAQSTASSSTQEGSDATQTSTNSTSSGDHATFGTVTSKSGGCVIGNPNKYVSAADVDWIWKNRIGPDAPTRDANWNVMDNKNWIMDHIVNNKGTLNYCVRWDSTEKLSKSVASKFQAMLERQYAAWNHWLIGYDCWPYNEIKINIVGFAVKEASLLEWKDDSLGTITVGDFDADGVPQCDQSCYRFYDNGAGSWSDTSSCKGKPFDISLWPKQGLEGGFGYDWGQEVNLENMLQTIDEEQLVIVAHEIGHGFGLPDFYETADKPNDQWPHCIMMAGSSMTVTDSDGWMLRRVLEHLKPRYNF
;
A
#
# COMPACT_ATOMS: atom_id res chain seq x y z
N MET A 1 -44.77 41.13 -37.30
CA MET A 1 -45.57 40.39 -36.30
C MET A 1 -45.31 38.91 -36.51
N SER A 2 -44.90 38.06 -35.58
CA SER A 2 -44.21 38.06 -34.28
C SER A 2 -43.67 36.61 -34.16
N PRO A 3 -42.47 36.34 -33.61
CA PRO A 3 -41.88 35.01 -33.59
C PRO A 3 -42.46 34.17 -32.44
N SER A 4 -43.54 33.43 -32.69
CA SER A 4 -44.12 32.53 -31.68
C SER A 4 -44.79 31.26 -32.22
N VAL A 5 -44.55 30.86 -33.48
CA VAL A 5 -45.16 29.64 -34.07
C VAL A 5 -44.13 28.61 -34.59
N LEU A 6 -42.83 28.91 -34.51
CA LEU A 6 -41.76 27.99 -34.95
C LEU A 6 -41.27 27.01 -33.85
N ARG A 7 -42.08 26.76 -32.82
CA ARG A 7 -41.74 25.87 -31.69
C ARG A 7 -42.68 24.69 -31.48
N SER A 8 -43.63 24.44 -32.39
CA SER A 8 -44.62 23.37 -32.21
C SER A 8 -44.71 22.36 -33.35
N LEU A 9 -43.70 22.28 -34.24
CA LEU A 9 -43.68 21.32 -35.35
C LEU A 9 -42.34 20.58 -35.54
N LEU A 10 -41.56 20.45 -34.47
CA LEU A 10 -40.36 19.57 -34.40
C LEU A 10 -40.44 18.57 -33.24
N VAL A 11 -41.63 18.44 -32.66
CA VAL A 11 -41.99 17.41 -31.68
C VAL A 11 -43.12 16.60 -32.31
N LEU A 12 -42.76 15.69 -33.21
CA LEU A 12 -43.38 14.38 -33.45
C LEU A 12 -42.88 13.81 -34.78
N LEU A 13 -42.32 12.59 -34.67
CA LEU A 13 -41.98 11.62 -35.73
C LEU A 13 -40.63 11.74 -36.46
N SER A 14 -39.71 10.93 -35.95
CA SER A 14 -38.91 9.95 -36.71
C SER A 14 -37.46 10.31 -37.06
N LEU A 15 -36.56 10.04 -36.11
CA LEU A 15 -35.35 9.24 -36.29
C LEU A 15 -35.11 8.62 -34.89
N LEU A 16 -35.67 7.46 -34.54
CA LEU A 16 -35.19 6.14 -34.92
C LEU A 16 -33.66 6.08 -34.99
N ILE A 17 -33.01 6.46 -33.89
CA ILE A 17 -31.83 5.71 -33.46
C ILE A 17 -32.39 4.57 -32.63
N THR A 18 -32.55 3.41 -33.27
CA THR A 18 -32.43 2.13 -32.58
C THR A 18 -31.06 2.14 -31.92
N ALA A 19 -30.98 2.57 -30.67
CA ALA A 19 -29.97 1.99 -29.80
C ALA A 19 -30.34 0.51 -29.79
N SER A 20 -29.52 -0.33 -30.41
CA SER A 20 -29.53 -1.75 -30.09
C SER A 20 -29.50 -1.80 -28.57
N ALA A 21 -30.58 -2.29 -27.96
CA ALA A 21 -30.60 -2.52 -26.54
C ALA A 21 -29.44 -3.49 -26.29
N GLY A 22 -28.31 -2.99 -25.78
CA GLY A 22 -27.38 -3.84 -25.08
C GLY A 22 -28.19 -4.43 -23.94
N GLU A 23 -28.29 -5.75 -23.89
CA GLU A 23 -28.97 -6.39 -22.78
C GLU A 23 -28.24 -5.99 -21.50
N ILE A 24 -28.99 -5.39 -20.57
CA ILE A 24 -28.45 -4.99 -19.27
C ILE A 24 -28.54 -6.24 -18.41
N TYR A 25 -27.40 -6.88 -18.18
CA TYR A 25 -27.30 -8.03 -17.30
C TYR A 25 -27.12 -7.55 -15.86
N SER A 26 -27.98 -8.03 -14.97
CA SER A 26 -27.93 -7.74 -13.53
C SER A 26 -27.45 -9.00 -12.81
N ALA A 27 -26.27 -8.96 -12.22
CA ALA A 27 -25.80 -9.98 -11.29
C ALA A 27 -26.00 -9.47 -9.86
N GLU A 28 -26.79 -10.17 -9.05
CA GLU A 28 -26.88 -9.88 -7.61
C GLU A 28 -25.61 -10.37 -6.92
N THR A 29 -24.85 -9.45 -6.34
CA THR A 29 -23.77 -9.80 -5.41
C THR A 29 -24.39 -10.38 -4.14
N THR A 30 -24.08 -11.63 -3.80
CA THR A 30 -24.39 -12.15 -2.48
C THR A 30 -23.52 -11.42 -1.46
N SER A 31 -24.11 -10.59 -0.61
CA SER A 31 -23.39 -10.02 0.53
C SER A 31 -22.94 -11.19 1.43
N LEU A 32 -21.63 -11.31 1.64
CA LEU A 32 -21.07 -12.28 2.59
C LEU A 32 -21.33 -11.88 4.05
N VAL A 33 -21.97 -10.72 4.28
CA VAL A 33 -22.37 -10.23 5.60
C VAL A 33 -23.90 -10.10 5.63
N PRO A 34 -24.60 -10.84 6.51
CA PRO A 34 -26.05 -10.70 6.66
C PRO A 34 -26.43 -9.30 7.14
N ASP A 35 -27.43 -8.69 6.50
CA ASP A 35 -27.93 -7.34 6.79
C ASP A 35 -28.50 -7.17 8.23
N GLU A 36 -28.73 -8.26 8.96
CA GLU A 36 -29.40 -8.24 10.27
C GLU A 36 -28.48 -8.39 11.49
N VAL A 37 -27.17 -8.50 11.32
CA VAL A 37 -26.24 -8.41 12.46
C VAL A 37 -25.80 -6.96 12.59
N ASP A 38 -26.03 -6.33 13.76
CA ASP A 38 -25.46 -5.01 14.08
C ASP A 38 -23.94 -5.12 14.06
N SER A 39 -23.42 -5.03 12.84
CA SER A 39 -22.03 -5.14 12.50
C SER A 39 -21.48 -3.75 12.78
N GLY A 40 -20.63 -3.69 13.80
CA GLY A 40 -20.15 -2.46 14.41
C GLY A 40 -19.55 -1.45 13.40
N PRO A 41 -19.07 -0.30 13.88
CA PRO A 41 -18.63 0.81 13.01
C PRO A 41 -17.65 0.41 11.89
N PHE A 42 -16.86 -0.65 12.08
CA PHE A 42 -15.92 -1.19 11.10
C PHE A 42 -16.55 -1.96 9.93
N ALA A 43 -17.61 -2.75 10.13
CA ALA A 43 -18.30 -3.42 9.02
C ALA A 43 -19.01 -2.41 8.09
N LYS A 44 -19.53 -1.34 8.69
CA LYS A 44 -20.07 -0.18 7.96
C LYS A 44 -18.96 0.56 7.18
N LEU A 45 -17.70 0.49 7.62
CA LEU A 45 -16.55 1.03 6.91
C LEU A 45 -16.19 0.22 5.65
N HIS A 46 -16.15 -1.12 5.74
CA HIS A 46 -15.90 -1.99 4.57
C HIS A 46 -17.01 -1.85 3.51
N ALA A 47 -18.27 -1.84 3.92
CA ALA A 47 -19.39 -1.61 3.00
C ALA A 47 -19.30 -0.24 2.32
N LYS A 48 -18.93 0.80 3.07
CA LYS A 48 -18.73 2.16 2.53
C LYS A 48 -17.55 2.23 1.57
N HIS A 49 -16.44 1.56 1.87
CA HIS A 49 -15.27 1.50 1.00
C HIS A 49 -15.57 0.74 -0.30
N ALA A 50 -16.24 -0.42 -0.22
CA ALA A 50 -16.65 -1.17 -1.40
C ALA A 50 -17.60 -0.37 -2.31
N ARG A 51 -18.57 0.35 -1.71
CA ARG A 51 -19.47 1.25 -2.45
C ARG A 51 -18.71 2.39 -3.14
N MET A 52 -17.73 2.99 -2.48
CA MET A 52 -16.87 4.00 -3.07
C MET A 52 -16.06 3.45 -4.24
N LEU A 53 -15.41 2.30 -4.09
CA LEU A 53 -14.63 1.67 -5.17
C LEU A 53 -15.50 1.35 -6.38
N VAL A 54 -16.71 0.82 -6.15
CA VAL A 54 -17.67 0.52 -7.21
C VAL A 54 -18.10 1.79 -7.94
N HIS A 55 -18.39 2.88 -7.23
CA HIS A 55 -18.86 4.12 -7.84
C HIS A 55 -17.77 4.91 -8.58
N GLU A 56 -16.55 4.92 -8.07
CA GLU A 56 -15.43 5.70 -8.65
C GLU A 56 -14.79 5.01 -9.87
N ASN A 57 -15.19 3.77 -10.20
CA ASN A 57 -14.69 3.01 -11.35
C ASN A 57 -15.81 2.76 -12.39
N VAL A 58 -15.41 2.56 -13.65
CA VAL A 58 -16.33 2.28 -14.79
C VAL A 58 -15.94 1.05 -15.61
N TRP A 59 -14.88 0.35 -15.21
CA TRP A 59 -14.39 -0.89 -15.81
C TRP A 59 -14.12 -1.92 -14.73
N ALA A 60 -14.50 -3.16 -14.98
CA ALA A 60 -14.22 -4.29 -14.09
C ALA A 60 -13.87 -5.54 -14.90
N ILE A 61 -13.35 -6.56 -14.20
CA ILE A 61 -13.19 -7.90 -14.76
C ILE A 61 -14.41 -8.72 -14.35
N MET A 62 -15.19 -9.18 -15.32
CA MET A 62 -16.26 -10.15 -15.09
C MET A 62 -15.70 -11.56 -15.33
N ALA A 63 -15.74 -12.40 -14.31
CA ALA A 63 -15.33 -13.80 -14.38
C ALA A 63 -16.56 -14.72 -14.35
N THR A 64 -16.70 -15.60 -15.34
CA THR A 64 -17.80 -16.56 -15.50
C THR A 64 -17.26 -17.97 -15.74
N THR A 65 -18.12 -18.97 -15.61
CA THR A 65 -17.84 -20.34 -16.04
C THR A 65 -18.28 -20.49 -17.49
N SER A 66 -17.33 -20.74 -18.39
CA SER A 66 -17.61 -20.74 -19.82
C SER A 66 -18.27 -22.03 -20.28
N VAL A 67 -19.45 -21.93 -20.88
CA VAL A 67 -20.07 -23.06 -21.61
C VAL A 67 -19.32 -23.38 -22.90
N THR A 68 -18.71 -22.37 -23.53
CA THR A 68 -17.90 -22.52 -24.75
C THR A 68 -16.60 -23.29 -24.49
N PHE A 69 -15.99 -23.08 -23.31
CA PHE A 69 -14.75 -23.74 -22.89
C PHE A 69 -14.97 -24.85 -21.86
N GLY A 70 -16.11 -25.55 -21.94
CA GLY A 70 -16.35 -26.79 -21.18
C GLY A 70 -16.33 -26.63 -19.66
N GLY A 71 -16.81 -25.51 -19.14
CA GLY A 71 -16.85 -25.18 -17.70
C GLY A 71 -15.60 -24.48 -17.17
N SER A 72 -14.61 -24.20 -18.02
CA SER A 72 -13.40 -23.47 -17.60
C SER A 72 -13.73 -22.03 -17.18
N ALA A 73 -12.97 -21.51 -16.22
CA ALA A 73 -13.06 -20.10 -15.84
C ALA A 73 -12.69 -19.21 -17.02
N PHE A 74 -13.54 -18.23 -17.31
CA PHE A 74 -13.34 -17.24 -18.36
C PHE A 74 -13.54 -15.85 -17.75
N ALA A 75 -12.63 -14.92 -18.06
CA ALA A 75 -12.70 -13.58 -17.53
C ALA A 75 -12.52 -12.56 -18.65
N ASN A 76 -13.36 -11.53 -18.67
CA ASN A 76 -13.30 -10.46 -19.65
C ASN A 76 -13.37 -9.10 -18.96
N VAL A 77 -12.76 -8.08 -19.58
CA VAL A 77 -12.84 -6.69 -19.11
C VAL A 77 -14.12 -6.08 -19.67
N VAL A 78 -14.99 -5.61 -18.77
CA VAL A 78 -16.33 -5.15 -19.11
C VAL A 78 -16.58 -3.79 -18.47
N SER A 79 -17.19 -2.87 -19.21
CA SER A 79 -17.62 -1.60 -18.65
C SER A 79 -18.88 -1.77 -17.81
N TYR A 80 -19.00 -1.02 -16.72
CA TYR A 80 -20.18 -1.07 -15.85
C TYR A 80 -20.57 0.32 -15.34
N SER A 81 -21.76 0.41 -14.75
CA SER A 81 -22.21 1.54 -13.95
C SER A 81 -22.87 1.05 -12.66
N ASP A 82 -22.88 1.83 -11.59
CA ASP A 82 -23.58 1.49 -10.35
C ASP A 82 -24.80 2.40 -10.05
N GLY A 83 -25.25 3.17 -11.03
CA GLY A 83 -26.27 4.19 -10.87
C GLY A 83 -26.45 5.04 -12.13
N VAL A 84 -27.31 6.06 -12.08
CA VAL A 84 -27.49 7.01 -13.20
C VAL A 84 -26.61 8.23 -12.98
N GLY A 85 -25.60 8.43 -13.82
CA GLY A 85 -24.73 9.61 -13.74
C GLY A 85 -23.51 9.38 -12.85
N LEU A 86 -22.84 10.48 -12.46
CA LEU A 86 -21.59 10.48 -11.69
C LEU A 86 -21.77 11.02 -10.26
N ALA A 87 -23.02 11.26 -9.85
CA ALA A 87 -23.30 11.84 -8.54
C ALA A 87 -23.35 10.73 -7.49
N LYS A 88 -22.74 10.97 -6.32
CA LYS A 88 -22.62 9.96 -5.25
C LYS A 88 -23.97 9.56 -4.67
N GLU A 89 -24.93 10.48 -4.70
CA GLU A 89 -26.32 10.27 -4.33
C GLU A 89 -27.06 9.28 -5.26
N ASP A 90 -26.57 9.07 -6.48
CA ASP A 90 -27.15 8.15 -7.46
C ASP A 90 -26.49 6.75 -7.42
N ALA A 91 -25.44 6.57 -6.61
CA ALA A 91 -24.72 5.31 -6.42
C ALA A 91 -25.59 4.28 -5.70
N THR A 92 -26.02 3.25 -6.41
CA THR A 92 -26.80 2.14 -5.87
C THR A 92 -25.91 1.01 -5.34
N GLY A 93 -24.65 0.98 -5.79
CA GLY A 93 -23.69 -0.10 -5.57
C GLY A 93 -24.14 -1.47 -6.10
N THR A 94 -25.16 -1.50 -6.95
CA THR A 94 -25.50 -2.63 -7.82
C THR A 94 -24.83 -2.41 -9.16
N LEU A 95 -23.99 -3.36 -9.58
CA LEU A 95 -23.24 -3.26 -10.83
C LEU A 95 -24.12 -3.62 -12.03
N PHE A 96 -24.26 -2.69 -12.98
CA PHE A 96 -24.90 -2.90 -14.27
C PHE A 96 -23.83 -2.98 -15.35
N PHE A 97 -23.64 -4.17 -15.92
CA PHE A 97 -22.62 -4.40 -16.95
C PHE A 97 -23.19 -4.19 -18.34
N TYR A 98 -22.36 -3.61 -19.22
CA TYR A 98 -22.70 -3.43 -20.63
C TYR A 98 -22.01 -4.50 -21.45
N LEU A 99 -22.78 -5.50 -21.90
CA LEU A 99 -22.30 -6.60 -22.72
C LEU A 99 -22.99 -6.57 -24.09
N SER A 100 -22.28 -7.01 -25.12
CA SER A 100 -22.88 -7.26 -26.44
C SER A 100 -23.42 -8.69 -26.51
N ALA A 101 -24.45 -8.92 -27.32
CA ALA A 101 -25.02 -10.26 -27.52
C ALA A 101 -24.00 -11.29 -28.04
N ASP A 102 -22.93 -10.82 -28.70
CA ASP A 102 -21.83 -11.65 -29.20
C ASP A 102 -20.68 -11.81 -28.18
N ASP A 103 -20.80 -11.27 -26.97
CA ASP A 103 -19.77 -11.39 -25.94
C ASP A 103 -19.83 -12.80 -25.31
N PHE A 104 -18.72 -13.53 -25.39
CA PHE A 104 -18.58 -14.86 -24.78
C PHE A 104 -18.81 -14.88 -23.27
N THR A 105 -18.76 -13.72 -22.62
CA THR A 105 -19.09 -13.57 -21.20
C THR A 105 -20.58 -13.85 -20.93
N ALA A 106 -21.47 -13.57 -21.89
CA ALA A 106 -22.92 -13.76 -21.81
C ALA A 106 -23.45 -14.96 -22.62
N SER A 107 -22.57 -15.73 -23.28
CA SER A 107 -22.99 -16.89 -24.08
C SER A 107 -23.51 -17.99 -23.16
N GLY A 108 -24.83 -18.11 -23.04
CA GLY A 108 -25.50 -19.10 -22.18
C GLY A 108 -26.95 -18.75 -21.82
N GLU A 109 -27.33 -17.46 -21.82
CA GLU A 109 -28.71 -17.03 -21.50
C GLU A 109 -29.70 -17.11 -22.67
N TYR A 110 -29.22 -17.16 -23.92
CA TYR A 110 -30.07 -17.15 -25.11
C TYR A 110 -30.80 -18.47 -25.44
N GLU A 111 -30.43 -19.59 -24.82
CA GLU A 111 -31.01 -20.90 -25.16
C GLU A 111 -32.29 -21.25 -24.36
N ALA A 112 -32.73 -20.41 -23.42
CA ALA A 112 -33.82 -20.75 -22.49
C ALA A 112 -35.15 -19.97 -22.64
N SER A 113 -35.32 -19.07 -23.63
CA SER A 113 -36.64 -18.43 -23.83
C SER A 113 -37.03 -18.18 -25.29
N ASN A 114 -38.00 -18.97 -25.75
CA ASN A 114 -38.74 -18.73 -26.99
C ASN A 114 -39.64 -17.47 -26.86
N PRO A 115 -39.89 -16.71 -27.95
CA PRO A 115 -40.39 -15.35 -27.88
C PRO A 115 -41.90 -15.30 -27.75
N ILE A 116 -42.43 -14.99 -26.56
CA ILE A 116 -43.83 -14.58 -26.40
C ILE A 116 -43.89 -13.40 -25.42
N THR A 117 -44.30 -12.26 -25.97
CA THR A 117 -44.90 -11.09 -25.32
C THR A 117 -45.29 -11.24 -23.84
N SER A 118 -44.60 -10.50 -22.96
CA SER A 118 -45.20 -10.00 -21.72
C SER A 118 -44.35 -8.88 -21.13
N THR A 119 -44.87 -7.66 -21.23
CA THR A 119 -44.60 -6.57 -20.29
C THR A 119 -44.73 -7.05 -18.84
N GLY A 120 -43.67 -6.92 -18.04
CA GLY A 120 -43.75 -7.12 -16.58
C GLY A 120 -42.40 -7.40 -15.95
N SER A 121 -41.97 -6.52 -15.05
CA SER A 121 -40.84 -6.70 -14.15
C SER A 121 -40.80 -8.11 -13.57
N SER A 122 -39.70 -8.84 -13.78
CA SER A 122 -39.42 -10.09 -13.09
C SER A 122 -37.92 -10.14 -12.80
N SER A 123 -37.57 -10.00 -11.53
CA SER A 123 -36.26 -10.28 -10.95
C SER A 123 -36.10 -11.80 -10.80
N ASN A 124 -35.01 -12.39 -11.31
CA ASN A 124 -34.62 -13.76 -10.97
C ASN A 124 -33.20 -13.77 -10.39
N THR A 125 -33.09 -14.20 -9.13
CA THR A 125 -31.84 -14.43 -8.38
C THR A 125 -31.37 -15.87 -8.58
N VAL A 126 -30.07 -16.09 -8.79
CA VAL A 126 -29.46 -17.43 -8.79
C VAL A 126 -28.68 -17.62 -7.48
N THR A 127 -29.14 -18.52 -6.62
CA THR A 127 -28.46 -18.93 -5.38
C THR A 127 -27.43 -20.02 -5.67
N SER A 128 -26.20 -19.88 -5.16
CA SER A 128 -25.22 -20.98 -5.10
C SER A 128 -24.94 -21.36 -3.64
N THR A 129 -25.07 -22.66 -3.33
CA THR A 129 -24.82 -23.27 -2.02
C THR A 129 -23.43 -23.89 -2.01
N VAL A 130 -22.60 -23.62 -0.99
CA VAL A 130 -21.33 -24.34 -0.77
C VAL A 130 -21.47 -25.24 0.45
N SER A 131 -21.30 -26.55 0.22
CA SER A 131 -21.21 -27.59 1.25
C SER A 131 -19.76 -27.80 1.66
N SER A 132 -19.51 -27.84 2.97
CA SER A 132 -18.27 -28.33 3.58
C SER A 132 -18.20 -29.86 3.51
N GLY A 133 -16.99 -30.41 3.35
CA GLY A 133 -16.79 -31.86 3.32
C GLY A 133 -15.33 -32.28 3.17
N THR A 134 -14.76 -32.76 4.27
CA THR A 134 -13.50 -33.51 4.42
C THR A 134 -13.45 -34.82 3.61
N GLY A 135 -12.27 -35.13 3.06
CA GLY A 135 -11.70 -36.49 2.91
C GLY A 135 -12.27 -37.44 1.85
N ASP A 136 -11.49 -37.72 0.80
CA ASP A 136 -10.88 -39.04 0.47
C ASP A 136 -10.63 -39.26 -1.03
N VAL A 137 -9.55 -40.01 -1.26
CA VAL A 137 -8.84 -40.41 -2.49
C VAL A 137 -9.69 -41.23 -3.45
N VAL A 138 -9.64 -40.95 -4.77
CA VAL A 138 -9.53 -41.98 -5.85
C VAL A 138 -8.80 -41.41 -7.09
N ASP A 139 -7.98 -42.29 -7.63
CA ASP A 139 -7.01 -42.25 -8.73
C ASP A 139 -7.62 -42.30 -10.16
N GLN A 140 -6.73 -42.23 -11.17
CA GLN A 140 -6.90 -42.54 -12.61
C GLN A 140 -7.61 -41.52 -13.53
N ASP A 141 -7.26 -41.36 -14.81
CA ASP A 141 -6.12 -41.74 -15.66
C ASP A 141 -6.35 -41.01 -17.01
N SER A 142 -5.25 -40.78 -17.72
CA SER A 142 -5.06 -40.53 -19.16
C SER A 142 -6.25 -40.10 -20.06
N SER A 143 -6.01 -39.09 -20.91
CA SER A 143 -5.52 -39.35 -22.27
C SER A 143 -5.40 -38.09 -23.14
N GLN A 144 -4.38 -38.16 -24.01
CA GLN A 144 -3.98 -37.21 -25.03
C GLN A 144 -5.01 -37.09 -26.16
N ALA A 145 -5.04 -35.92 -26.83
CA ALA A 145 -5.06 -35.87 -28.29
C ALA A 145 -4.54 -34.53 -28.82
N THR A 146 -3.41 -34.62 -29.53
CA THR A 146 -2.82 -33.60 -30.40
C THR A 146 -3.68 -33.44 -31.66
N GLN A 147 -3.86 -32.21 -32.16
CA GLN A 147 -3.84 -31.99 -33.61
C GLN A 147 -3.43 -30.57 -34.01
N THR A 148 -2.48 -30.58 -34.94
CA THR A 148 -1.72 -29.52 -35.59
C THR A 148 -2.50 -28.95 -36.77
N SER A 149 -2.40 -27.64 -37.02
CA SER A 149 -2.05 -27.13 -38.36
C SER A 149 -1.78 -25.62 -38.37
N SER A 150 -0.58 -25.33 -38.86
CA SER A 150 0.09 -24.09 -39.26
C SER A 150 -0.66 -23.15 -40.22
N LEU A 151 -0.29 -21.85 -40.19
CA LEU A 151 0.16 -21.00 -41.32
C LEU A 151 0.62 -19.62 -40.74
N ALA A 152 1.94 -19.39 -40.59
CA ALA A 152 2.82 -18.58 -41.44
C ALA A 152 2.42 -17.08 -41.53
N SER A 153 3.05 -16.20 -40.74
CA SER A 153 4.29 -15.43 -41.02
C SER A 153 4.03 -14.07 -41.67
N SER A 154 4.42 -12.98 -41.00
CA SER A 154 5.23 -11.90 -41.57
C SER A 154 5.83 -11.01 -40.46
N SER A 155 7.15 -10.89 -40.54
CA SER A 155 8.09 -10.09 -39.77
C SER A 155 7.92 -8.59 -39.94
N ASN A 156 8.33 -7.82 -38.92
CA ASN A 156 9.27 -6.72 -39.11
C ASN A 156 10.04 -6.40 -37.82
N THR A 157 11.35 -6.36 -38.00
CA THR A 157 12.43 -6.08 -37.06
C THR A 157 12.66 -4.57 -36.98
N ALA A 158 13.02 -4.05 -35.81
CA ALA A 158 13.82 -2.83 -35.68
C ALA A 158 14.69 -2.89 -34.42
N GLU A 159 15.99 -2.92 -34.65
CA GLU A 159 17.12 -2.88 -33.70
C GLU A 159 17.37 -1.48 -33.10
N SER A 160 18.24 -1.47 -32.08
CA SER A 160 19.19 -0.40 -31.65
C SER A 160 18.85 0.18 -30.27
N SER A 161 19.74 0.30 -29.28
CA SER A 161 21.15 -0.09 -29.13
C SER A 161 21.50 -0.08 -27.64
N SER A 162 22.30 -1.05 -27.22
CA SER A 162 22.93 -1.14 -25.89
C SER A 162 24.21 -0.29 -25.83
N ASN A 163 24.33 0.57 -24.83
CA ASN A 163 25.60 1.19 -24.45
C ASN A 163 26.08 0.63 -23.11
N THR A 164 27.10 -0.22 -23.19
CA THR A 164 27.93 -0.68 -22.09
C THR A 164 28.96 0.41 -21.76
N ALA A 165 28.99 0.89 -20.52
CA ALA A 165 30.07 1.72 -20.02
C ALA A 165 30.77 1.01 -18.86
N GLN A 166 32.04 0.73 -19.11
CA GLN A 166 33.02 0.03 -18.32
C GLN A 166 33.75 1.04 -17.42
N SER A 167 33.79 0.81 -16.10
CA SER A 167 34.68 1.56 -15.19
C SER A 167 35.42 0.61 -14.25
N THR A 168 36.61 0.25 -14.70
CA THR A 168 37.90 0.11 -14.00
C THR A 168 37.87 0.15 -12.47
N ALA A 169 38.16 -1.01 -11.87
CA ALA A 169 38.63 -1.14 -10.50
C ALA A 169 40.06 -0.56 -10.36
N SER A 170 40.32 0.15 -9.26
CA SER A 170 41.69 0.44 -8.80
C SER A 170 41.77 0.23 -7.29
N SER A 171 42.62 -0.73 -6.94
CA SER A 171 43.01 -1.11 -5.59
C SER A 171 44.02 -0.12 -5.01
N SER A 172 43.84 0.28 -3.76
CA SER A 172 44.95 0.63 -2.86
C SER A 172 44.56 0.43 -1.40
N THR A 173 45.17 -0.59 -0.80
CA THR A 173 45.27 -0.79 0.65
C THR A 173 46.33 0.13 1.24
N GLN A 174 46.03 0.84 2.35
CA GLN A 174 46.92 0.93 3.52
C GLN A 174 46.22 1.55 4.75
N GLU A 175 46.44 0.93 5.90
CA GLU A 175 46.02 1.29 7.26
C GLU A 175 46.70 2.56 7.80
N GLY A 176 46.08 3.20 8.80
CA GLY A 176 46.80 3.96 9.83
C GLY A 176 46.07 5.18 10.41
N SER A 177 45.47 4.98 11.60
CA SER A 177 45.00 5.90 12.66
C SER A 177 45.45 7.38 12.64
N ASP A 178 44.53 8.32 12.92
CA ASP A 178 44.37 9.00 14.23
C ASP A 178 43.26 10.09 14.16
N ALA A 179 42.65 10.38 15.30
CA ALA A 179 41.50 11.25 15.47
C ALA A 179 41.82 12.74 15.26
N THR A 180 41.01 13.45 14.45
CA THR A 180 40.74 14.88 14.65
C THR A 180 39.38 15.24 14.04
N GLN A 181 38.43 15.63 14.88
CA GLN A 181 37.19 16.29 14.48
C GLN A 181 37.51 17.52 13.63
N THR A 182 37.10 17.49 12.36
CA THR A 182 36.95 18.69 11.55
C THR A 182 35.57 18.63 10.92
N SER A 183 34.77 19.63 11.23
CA SER A 183 33.48 19.91 10.61
C SER A 183 33.67 20.17 9.12
N THR A 184 33.54 19.12 8.31
CA THR A 184 33.56 19.20 6.85
C THR A 184 32.14 19.17 6.32
N ASN A 185 31.82 20.19 5.53
CA ASN A 185 30.65 20.28 4.65
C ASN A 185 30.29 18.91 4.06
N SER A 186 29.09 18.43 4.36
CA SER A 186 28.53 17.18 3.88
C SER A 186 28.33 17.22 2.36
N THR A 187 29.38 16.95 1.59
CA THR A 187 29.23 16.44 0.23
C THR A 187 28.80 14.98 0.35
N SER A 188 27.49 14.76 0.53
CA SER A 188 26.92 13.43 0.41
C SER A 188 27.24 12.88 -0.98
N SER A 189 27.86 11.70 -1.03
CA SER A 189 28.18 10.97 -2.26
C SER A 189 27.16 9.86 -2.58
N GLY A 190 26.06 9.79 -1.83
CA GLY A 190 25.00 8.79 -2.04
C GLY A 190 24.02 9.22 -3.12
N ASP A 191 23.33 8.24 -3.73
CA ASP A 191 22.21 8.53 -4.63
C ASP A 191 21.05 9.16 -3.85
N HIS A 192 20.68 10.39 -4.19
CA HIS A 192 19.76 11.21 -3.42
C HIS A 192 18.76 11.94 -4.32
N ALA A 193 17.57 12.22 -3.77
CA ALA A 193 16.56 12.97 -4.48
C ALA A 193 17.01 14.42 -4.76
N THR A 194 16.44 15.05 -5.79
CA THR A 194 16.69 16.48 -6.08
C THR A 194 16.41 17.35 -4.86
N PHE A 195 17.22 18.38 -4.61
CA PHE A 195 16.96 19.39 -3.58
C PHE A 195 15.95 20.46 -4.02
N GLY A 196 15.38 20.33 -5.22
CA GLY A 196 14.45 21.29 -5.78
C GLY A 196 15.08 22.67 -5.98
N THR A 197 14.32 23.72 -5.68
CA THR A 197 14.84 25.10 -5.68
C THR A 197 15.47 25.39 -4.32
N VAL A 198 16.81 25.36 -4.25
CA VAL A 198 17.57 25.61 -3.01
C VAL A 198 17.26 27.01 -2.45
N THR A 199 16.88 27.05 -1.17
CA THR A 199 16.54 28.27 -0.42
C THR A 199 17.56 28.59 0.68
N SER A 200 18.34 27.60 1.10
CA SER A 200 19.42 27.77 2.07
C SER A 200 20.54 28.67 1.55
N LYS A 201 21.24 29.34 2.47
CA LYS A 201 22.44 30.13 2.15
C LYS A 201 23.60 29.22 1.72
N SER A 202 24.44 29.73 0.82
CA SER A 202 25.68 29.04 0.42
C SER A 202 26.56 28.73 1.64
N GLY A 203 27.11 27.51 1.69
CA GLY A 203 27.95 27.03 2.78
C GLY A 203 27.20 26.54 4.03
N GLY A 204 25.86 26.56 4.02
CA GLY A 204 25.03 25.94 5.06
C GLY A 204 24.45 24.59 4.64
N CYS A 205 23.64 24.00 5.53
CA CYS A 205 22.83 22.83 5.23
C CYS A 205 21.88 23.11 4.06
N VAL A 206 21.84 22.20 3.09
CA VAL A 206 21.03 22.38 1.88
C VAL A 206 19.56 22.16 2.21
N ILE A 207 18.77 23.21 2.09
CA ILE A 207 17.30 23.19 2.21
C ILE A 207 16.75 23.76 0.91
N GLY A 208 15.63 23.23 0.43
CA GLY A 208 15.03 23.68 -0.80
C GLY A 208 13.54 23.42 -0.87
N ASN A 209 12.91 24.06 -1.84
CA ASN A 209 11.48 23.94 -2.11
C ASN A 209 11.23 23.00 -3.29
N PRO A 210 10.08 22.31 -3.32
CA PRO A 210 9.63 21.58 -4.50
C PRO A 210 9.64 22.46 -5.76
N ASN A 211 10.08 21.90 -6.88
CA ASN A 211 10.08 22.57 -8.18
C ASN A 211 9.42 21.73 -9.29
N LYS A 212 8.83 20.59 -8.93
CA LYS A 212 8.16 19.64 -9.81
C LYS A 212 7.08 18.90 -9.03
N TYR A 213 5.97 18.59 -9.70
CA TYR A 213 4.80 17.82 -9.23
C TYR A 213 4.00 18.42 -8.06
N VAL A 214 4.68 18.86 -7.00
CA VAL A 214 4.08 19.57 -5.86
C VAL A 214 4.68 20.97 -5.74
N SER A 215 3.98 21.88 -5.07
CA SER A 215 4.49 23.22 -4.74
C SER A 215 4.86 23.33 -3.27
N ALA A 216 5.70 24.33 -2.93
CA ALA A 216 5.99 24.64 -1.53
C ALA A 216 4.71 24.98 -0.73
N ALA A 217 3.75 25.66 -1.36
CA ALA A 217 2.49 26.00 -0.73
C ALA A 217 1.65 24.76 -0.38
N ASP A 218 1.72 23.70 -1.18
CA ASP A 218 1.02 22.45 -0.90
C ASP A 218 1.63 21.75 0.33
N VAL A 219 2.96 21.69 0.42
CA VAL A 219 3.67 21.10 1.56
C VAL A 219 3.47 21.94 2.83
N ASP A 220 3.48 23.27 2.72
CA ASP A 220 3.13 24.19 3.81
C ASP A 220 1.69 23.98 4.29
N TRP A 221 0.76 23.74 3.35
CA TRP A 221 -0.63 23.45 3.68
C TRP A 221 -0.76 22.13 4.43
N ILE A 222 -0.07 21.07 4.00
CA ILE A 222 -0.06 19.78 4.72
C ILE A 222 0.46 19.98 6.14
N TRP A 223 1.59 20.69 6.29
CA TRP A 223 2.13 21.02 7.60
C TRP A 223 1.09 21.70 8.48
N LYS A 224 0.50 22.79 7.99
CA LYS A 224 -0.44 23.60 8.78
C LYS A 224 -1.75 22.87 9.10
N ASN A 225 -2.24 22.01 8.22
CA ASN A 225 -3.60 21.47 8.33
C ASN A 225 -3.66 19.99 8.69
N ARG A 226 -2.53 19.26 8.65
CA ARG A 226 -2.51 17.81 8.88
C ARG A 226 -1.58 17.39 10.03
N ILE A 227 -0.35 17.92 10.07
CA ILE A 227 0.73 17.35 10.91
C ILE A 227 1.42 18.30 11.89
N GLY A 228 1.30 19.61 11.70
CA GLY A 228 1.94 20.62 12.52
C GLY A 228 1.23 20.85 13.86
N PRO A 229 1.83 21.63 14.77
CA PRO A 229 1.30 21.87 16.12
C PRO A 229 -0.04 22.61 16.15
N ASP A 230 -0.34 23.37 15.10
CA ASP A 230 -1.57 24.13 14.97
C ASP A 230 -2.60 23.43 14.07
N ALA A 231 -2.34 22.19 13.66
CA ALA A 231 -3.26 21.43 12.82
C ALA A 231 -4.58 21.14 13.57
N PRO A 232 -5.74 21.22 12.89
CA PRO A 232 -7.01 20.88 13.51
C PRO A 232 -7.03 19.40 13.93
N THR A 233 -7.58 19.12 15.10
CA THR A 233 -7.81 17.75 15.57
C THR A 233 -8.83 17.06 14.66
N ARG A 234 -8.38 16.00 13.99
CA ARG A 234 -9.17 15.11 13.13
C ARG A 234 -8.61 13.69 13.29
N ASP A 235 -9.40 12.66 13.02
CA ASP A 235 -8.95 11.27 13.18
C ASP A 235 -7.68 10.96 12.35
N ALA A 236 -7.57 11.53 11.15
CA ALA A 236 -6.41 11.38 10.27
C ALA A 236 -5.31 12.44 10.48
N ASN A 237 -5.39 13.25 11.54
CA ASN A 237 -4.43 14.31 11.85
C ASN A 237 -3.80 14.06 13.21
N TRP A 238 -2.51 14.32 13.31
CA TRP A 238 -1.83 14.30 14.59
C TRP A 238 -0.65 15.26 14.58
N ASN A 239 -0.34 15.80 15.75
CA ASN A 239 0.76 16.74 15.90
C ASN A 239 2.08 16.00 16.00
N VAL A 240 2.88 16.06 14.93
CA VAL A 240 4.22 15.46 14.88
C VAL A 240 5.14 16.00 15.97
N MET A 241 4.91 17.24 16.40
CA MET A 241 5.74 17.89 17.41
C MET A 241 5.49 17.41 18.85
N ASP A 242 4.39 16.69 19.12
CA ASP A 242 4.05 16.25 20.48
C ASP A 242 4.78 14.95 20.88
N ASN A 243 5.22 14.16 19.91
CA ASN A 243 5.97 12.93 20.16
C ASN A 243 7.45 13.11 19.80
N LYS A 244 8.33 12.44 20.54
CA LYS A 244 9.80 12.43 20.41
C LYS A 244 10.37 11.01 20.23
N ASN A 245 9.50 10.09 19.85
CA ASN A 245 9.82 8.68 19.66
C ASN A 245 9.68 8.26 18.19
N TRP A 246 9.65 9.20 17.24
CA TRP A 246 9.51 8.87 15.82
C TRP A 246 10.67 8.03 15.32
N ILE A 247 10.46 7.31 14.22
CA ILE A 247 11.52 6.58 13.52
C ILE A 247 12.73 7.50 13.27
N MET A 248 12.50 8.77 12.91
CA MET A 248 13.56 9.75 12.72
C MET A 248 14.36 10.03 14.00
N ASP A 249 13.70 10.10 15.16
CA ASP A 249 14.34 10.28 16.46
C ASP A 249 15.24 9.08 16.78
N HIS A 250 14.77 7.85 16.51
CA HIS A 250 15.57 6.63 16.66
C HIS A 250 16.78 6.59 15.74
N ILE A 251 16.60 6.90 14.44
CA ILE A 251 17.70 6.93 13.47
C ILE A 251 18.80 7.88 13.94
N VAL A 252 18.43 9.09 14.40
CA VAL A 252 19.41 10.07 14.88
C VAL A 252 20.08 9.59 16.15
N ASN A 253 19.31 9.12 17.14
CA ASN A 253 19.85 8.64 18.41
C ASN A 253 20.85 7.48 18.22
N ASN A 254 20.56 6.60 17.27
CA ASN A 254 21.34 5.40 16.99
C ASN A 254 22.30 5.56 15.81
N LYS A 255 22.50 6.79 15.32
CA LYS A 255 23.48 7.12 14.27
C LYS A 255 23.29 6.32 12.98
N GLY A 256 22.06 6.29 12.44
CA GLY A 256 21.76 5.64 11.16
C GLY A 256 21.45 4.14 11.27
N THR A 257 21.14 3.64 12.47
CA THR A 257 20.83 2.21 12.71
C THR A 257 19.51 2.04 13.43
N LEU A 258 18.71 1.04 13.05
CA LEU A 258 17.48 0.65 13.73
C LEU A 258 17.53 -0.83 14.08
N ASN A 259 17.21 -1.14 15.33
CA ASN A 259 17.04 -2.50 15.80
C ASN A 259 15.55 -2.86 15.80
N TYR A 260 15.20 -3.89 15.05
CA TYR A 260 13.84 -4.39 14.94
C TYR A 260 13.64 -5.65 15.79
N CYS A 261 12.49 -5.72 16.45
CA CYS A 261 11.98 -6.97 16.99
C CYS A 261 10.73 -7.41 16.24
N VAL A 262 10.66 -8.69 15.85
CA VAL A 262 9.54 -9.22 15.07
C VAL A 262 8.49 -9.80 16.00
N ARG A 263 7.26 -9.31 15.92
CA ARG A 263 6.09 -9.82 16.64
C ARG A 263 5.28 -10.70 15.70
N TRP A 264 5.55 -12.01 15.70
CA TRP A 264 4.91 -12.95 14.78
C TRP A 264 3.50 -13.32 15.27
N ASP A 265 2.48 -12.61 14.79
CA ASP A 265 1.08 -12.85 15.14
C ASP A 265 0.40 -13.72 14.10
N SER A 266 0.80 -14.98 14.10
CA SER A 266 0.27 -16.00 13.20
C SER A 266 0.30 -17.36 13.87
N THR A 267 -0.58 -18.25 13.41
CA THR A 267 -0.54 -19.68 13.72
C THR A 267 0.28 -20.48 12.70
N GLU A 268 0.72 -19.85 11.62
CA GLU A 268 1.53 -20.47 10.59
C GLU A 268 3.00 -20.57 11.00
N LYS A 269 3.67 -21.61 10.49
CA LYS A 269 5.10 -21.81 10.71
C LYS A 269 5.92 -20.83 9.89
N LEU A 270 6.93 -20.26 10.52
CA LEU A 270 7.92 -19.40 9.90
C LEU A 270 9.23 -20.17 9.72
N SER A 271 9.64 -20.33 8.46
CA SER A 271 10.94 -20.93 8.14
C SER A 271 12.08 -19.94 8.38
N LYS A 272 13.25 -20.46 8.75
CA LYS A 272 14.46 -19.65 8.98
C LYS A 272 14.88 -18.89 7.72
N SER A 273 14.71 -19.50 6.54
CA SER A 273 15.06 -18.88 5.26
C SER A 273 14.17 -17.69 4.92
N VAL A 274 12.87 -17.78 5.19
CA VAL A 274 11.93 -16.66 5.01
C VAL A 274 12.22 -15.57 6.05
N ALA A 275 12.37 -15.91 7.33
CA ALA A 275 12.68 -14.95 8.38
C ALA A 275 13.98 -14.17 8.12
N SER A 276 14.98 -14.82 7.53
CA SER A 276 16.26 -14.19 7.18
C SER A 276 16.13 -13.08 6.12
N LYS A 277 15.02 -13.02 5.38
CA LYS A 277 14.77 -11.97 4.39
C LYS A 277 14.26 -10.66 5.02
N PHE A 278 13.75 -10.68 6.25
CA PHE A 278 13.08 -9.52 6.85
C PHE A 278 14.01 -8.30 6.98
N GLN A 279 15.28 -8.54 7.33
CA GLN A 279 16.26 -7.46 7.42
C GLN A 279 16.42 -6.74 6.07
N ALA A 280 16.73 -7.49 5.01
CA ALA A 280 16.95 -6.93 3.68
C ALA A 280 15.68 -6.28 3.12
N MET A 281 14.50 -6.84 3.43
CA MET A 281 13.22 -6.24 3.05
C MET A 281 13.05 -4.86 3.68
N LEU A 282 13.26 -4.73 5.00
CA LEU A 282 13.16 -3.45 5.71
C LEU A 282 14.22 -2.46 5.22
N GLU A 283 15.46 -2.90 4.99
CA GLU A 283 16.53 -2.05 4.43
C GLU A 283 16.12 -1.41 3.10
N ARG A 284 15.45 -2.16 2.20
CA ARG A 284 14.91 -1.59 0.95
C ARG A 284 13.83 -0.54 1.20
N GLN A 285 12.91 -0.80 2.14
CA GLN A 285 11.84 0.16 2.45
C GLN A 285 12.42 1.46 3.02
N TYR A 286 13.39 1.34 3.93
CA TYR A 286 14.09 2.48 4.49
C TYR A 286 14.97 3.21 3.48
N ALA A 287 15.57 2.52 2.52
CA ALA A 287 16.31 3.15 1.43
C ALA A 287 15.40 4.06 0.58
N ALA A 288 14.18 3.61 0.27
CA ALA A 288 13.21 4.40 -0.50
C ALA A 288 12.84 5.72 0.21
N TRP A 289 12.63 5.69 1.52
CA TRP A 289 12.38 6.90 2.32
C TRP A 289 13.65 7.74 2.51
N ASN A 290 14.77 7.12 2.86
CA ASN A 290 16.03 7.81 3.15
C ASN A 290 16.61 8.50 1.92
N HIS A 291 16.34 8.02 0.70
CA HIS A 291 16.70 8.67 -0.56
C HIS A 291 16.34 10.18 -0.58
N TRP A 292 15.24 10.56 0.07
CA TRP A 292 14.81 11.95 0.18
C TRP A 292 15.58 12.76 1.22
N LEU A 293 16.11 12.11 2.25
CA LEU A 293 16.82 12.77 3.34
C LEU A 293 18.32 12.90 3.08
N ILE A 294 18.95 12.00 2.31
CA ILE A 294 20.39 12.00 2.06
C ILE A 294 20.91 13.40 1.67
N GLY A 295 21.74 13.99 2.54
CA GLY A 295 22.33 15.33 2.36
C GLY A 295 21.37 16.52 2.56
N TYR A 296 20.06 16.29 2.62
CA TYR A 296 19.07 17.32 2.89
C TYR A 296 19.17 17.79 4.34
N ASP A 297 19.18 19.10 4.54
CA ASP A 297 19.28 19.74 5.84
C ASP A 297 20.41 19.16 6.73
N CYS A 298 21.56 18.86 6.11
CA CYS A 298 22.74 18.23 6.74
C CYS A 298 22.51 16.81 7.30
N TRP A 299 21.44 16.12 6.90
CA TRP A 299 21.22 14.72 7.24
C TRP A 299 22.45 13.87 6.87
N PRO A 300 23.10 13.21 7.85
CA PRO A 300 24.42 12.60 7.65
C PRO A 300 24.37 11.13 7.21
N TYR A 301 23.18 10.52 7.15
CA TYR A 301 23.03 9.08 6.97
C TYR A 301 22.75 8.75 5.49
N ASN A 302 23.77 8.21 4.81
CA ASN A 302 23.63 7.72 3.44
C ASN A 302 22.89 6.38 3.37
N GLU A 303 22.84 5.65 4.48
CA GLU A 303 22.21 4.34 4.61
C GLU A 303 21.57 4.26 6.01
N ILE A 304 20.41 3.61 6.10
CA ILE A 304 19.78 3.23 7.36
C ILE A 304 19.94 1.72 7.53
N LYS A 305 20.75 1.31 8.51
CA LYS A 305 21.06 -0.10 8.75
C LYS A 305 19.99 -0.72 9.64
N ILE A 306 19.49 -1.89 9.24
CA ILE A 306 18.51 -2.63 10.04
C ILE A 306 19.19 -3.83 10.69
N ASN A 307 18.89 -4.06 11.97
CA ASN A 307 19.23 -5.30 12.64
C ASN A 307 17.96 -5.97 13.14
N ILE A 308 17.70 -7.22 12.77
CA ILE A 308 16.70 -8.02 13.47
C ILE A 308 17.34 -8.56 14.74
N VAL A 309 16.85 -8.14 15.91
CA VAL A 309 17.44 -8.45 17.21
C VAL A 309 16.63 -9.42 18.06
N GLY A 310 15.40 -9.71 17.65
CA GLY A 310 14.58 -10.72 18.31
C GLY A 310 13.30 -11.05 17.56
N PHE A 311 12.68 -12.14 18.01
CA PHE A 311 11.40 -12.64 17.55
C PHE A 311 10.53 -12.98 18.76
N ALA A 312 9.28 -12.53 18.76
CA ALA A 312 8.25 -12.93 19.70
C ALA A 312 7.23 -13.83 19.00
N VAL A 313 6.92 -14.97 19.62
CA VAL A 313 5.98 -15.97 19.08
C VAL A 313 5.04 -16.50 20.16
N LYS A 314 3.85 -16.96 19.75
CA LYS A 314 2.90 -17.64 20.64
C LYS A 314 3.49 -18.94 21.17
N GLU A 315 4.08 -19.74 20.29
CA GLU A 315 4.69 -21.02 20.61
C GLU A 315 6.03 -21.19 19.88
N ALA A 316 7.02 -21.81 20.54
CA ALA A 316 8.32 -22.08 19.95
C ALA A 316 8.26 -23.01 18.71
N SER A 317 7.21 -23.82 18.61
CA SER A 317 6.93 -24.74 17.50
C SER A 317 6.63 -24.02 16.17
N LEU A 318 6.28 -22.73 16.22
CA LEU A 318 6.01 -21.90 15.05
C LEU A 318 7.30 -21.49 14.32
N LEU A 319 8.45 -21.52 14.99
CA LEU A 319 9.74 -21.24 14.35
C LEU A 319 10.42 -22.54 13.96
N GLU A 320 10.90 -22.62 12.72
CA GLU A 320 11.69 -23.77 12.26
C GLU A 320 13.16 -23.75 12.73
N TRP A 321 13.52 -22.76 13.56
CA TRP A 321 14.82 -22.65 14.22
C TRP A 321 14.65 -22.46 15.73
N LYS A 322 15.71 -22.77 16.49
CA LYS A 322 15.71 -22.74 17.96
C LYS A 322 16.90 -21.99 18.57
N ASP A 323 17.83 -21.55 17.72
CA ASP A 323 19.00 -20.79 18.14
C ASP A 323 18.75 -19.29 18.02
N ASP A 324 19.59 -18.47 18.64
CA ASP A 324 19.48 -17.00 18.59
C ASP A 324 20.15 -16.40 17.34
N SER A 325 20.28 -17.17 16.25
CA SER A 325 21.00 -16.73 15.05
C SER A 325 20.29 -15.59 14.30
N LEU A 326 18.99 -15.40 14.54
CA LEU A 326 18.19 -14.27 14.04
C LEU A 326 17.77 -13.32 15.17
N GLY A 327 18.46 -13.37 16.32
CA GLY A 327 18.09 -12.62 17.52
C GLY A 327 17.40 -13.47 18.59
N THR A 328 17.19 -12.88 19.76
CA THR A 328 16.60 -13.55 20.93
C THR A 328 15.15 -13.94 20.66
N ILE A 329 14.78 -15.17 21.01
CA ILE A 329 13.40 -15.66 20.87
C ILE A 329 12.64 -15.50 22.20
N THR A 330 11.58 -14.72 22.19
CA THR A 330 10.58 -14.61 23.27
C THR A 330 9.38 -15.49 22.93
N VAL A 331 8.98 -16.36 23.87
CA VAL A 331 7.87 -17.31 23.66
C VAL A 331 6.82 -17.11 24.74
N GLY A 332 5.57 -16.93 24.34
CA GLY A 332 4.43 -16.90 25.26
C GLY A 332 4.32 -15.64 26.13
N ASP A 333 5.03 -14.57 25.78
CA ASP A 333 4.81 -13.24 26.34
C ASP A 333 3.87 -12.47 25.41
N PHE A 334 2.81 -11.89 25.95
CA PHE A 334 1.71 -11.28 25.21
C PHE A 334 1.40 -9.89 25.74
N ASP A 335 1.06 -8.98 24.83
CA ASP A 335 0.49 -7.70 25.22
C ASP A 335 -0.97 -7.83 25.71
N ALA A 336 -1.61 -6.70 25.98
CA ALA A 336 -2.98 -6.64 26.48
C ALA A 336 -4.01 -7.26 25.51
N ASP A 337 -3.69 -7.34 24.21
CA ASP A 337 -4.56 -7.86 23.16
C ASP A 337 -4.25 -9.33 22.81
N GLY A 338 -3.35 -9.98 23.56
CA GLY A 338 -2.98 -11.38 23.36
C GLY A 338 -1.99 -11.60 22.22
N VAL A 339 -1.32 -10.55 21.78
CA VAL A 339 -0.38 -10.58 20.66
C VAL A 339 1.03 -10.81 21.19
N PRO A 340 1.83 -11.72 20.60
CA PRO A 340 3.21 -11.93 21.00
C PRO A 340 3.97 -10.62 21.05
N GLN A 341 4.65 -10.36 22.16
CA GLN A 341 5.47 -9.16 22.33
C GLN A 341 6.90 -9.53 22.69
N CYS A 342 7.83 -8.71 22.22
CA CYS A 342 9.22 -8.82 22.62
C CYS A 342 9.39 -8.37 24.08
N ASP A 343 10.52 -8.76 24.69
CA ASP A 343 10.81 -8.40 26.08
C ASP A 343 10.79 -6.87 26.25
N GLN A 344 9.83 -6.37 27.02
CA GLN A 344 9.64 -4.93 27.20
C GLN A 344 10.81 -4.27 27.93
N SER A 345 11.64 -5.03 28.66
CA SER A 345 12.89 -4.50 29.23
C SER A 345 13.94 -4.17 28.16
N CYS A 346 13.78 -4.70 26.95
CA CYS A 346 14.61 -4.40 25.78
C CYS A 346 14.03 -3.30 24.89
N TYR A 347 12.82 -2.81 25.15
CA TYR A 347 12.22 -1.78 24.32
C TYR A 347 12.83 -0.42 24.62
N ARG A 348 13.56 0.12 23.64
CA ARG A 348 14.06 1.50 23.67
C ARG A 348 12.97 2.41 23.12
N PHE A 349 12.50 3.36 23.92
CA PHE A 349 11.59 4.40 23.50
C PHE A 349 11.92 5.73 24.21
N TYR A 350 11.54 6.86 23.65
CA TYR A 350 11.68 8.16 24.29
C TYR A 350 10.48 8.44 25.19
N ASP A 351 10.71 8.46 26.50
CA ASP A 351 9.68 8.83 27.47
C ASP A 351 9.55 10.36 27.50
N ASN A 352 8.43 10.88 26.98
CA ASN A 352 8.14 12.31 26.98
C ASN A 352 7.95 12.90 28.38
N GLY A 353 7.45 12.11 29.34
CA GLY A 353 7.26 12.52 30.72
C GLY A 353 8.59 12.64 31.47
N ALA A 354 9.46 11.64 31.32
CA ALA A 354 10.81 11.65 31.90
C ALA A 354 11.78 12.57 31.11
N GLY A 355 11.50 12.83 29.84
CA GLY A 355 12.36 13.60 28.95
C GLY A 355 13.66 12.87 28.58
N SER A 356 13.62 11.54 28.50
CA SER A 356 14.80 10.70 28.24
C SER A 356 14.43 9.40 27.54
N TRP A 357 15.40 8.80 26.86
CA TRP A 357 15.31 7.43 26.39
C TRP A 357 15.16 6.45 27.56
N SER A 358 14.38 5.39 27.35
CA SER A 358 14.17 4.33 28.33
C SER A 358 15.47 3.62 28.71
N ASP A 359 15.57 3.21 29.98
CA ASP A 359 16.69 2.42 30.46
C ASP A 359 16.50 0.95 30.10
N THR A 360 17.33 0.47 29.18
CA THR A 360 17.33 -0.92 28.70
C THR A 360 18.45 -1.74 29.36
N SER A 361 19.03 -1.28 30.47
CA SER A 361 20.11 -1.99 31.19
C SER A 361 19.71 -3.36 31.73
N SER A 362 18.41 -3.61 31.91
CA SER A 362 17.86 -4.90 32.33
C SER A 362 17.58 -5.86 31.17
N CYS A 363 17.71 -5.39 29.93
CA CYS A 363 17.55 -6.22 28.73
C CYS A 363 18.56 -7.36 28.71
N LYS A 364 18.06 -8.59 28.62
CA LYS A 364 18.93 -9.79 28.49
C LYS A 364 19.42 -10.02 27.07
N GLY A 365 18.67 -9.54 26.07
CA GLY A 365 19.01 -9.59 24.66
C GLY A 365 19.70 -8.32 24.19
N LYS A 366 19.48 -7.96 22.92
CA LYS A 366 19.84 -6.63 22.39
C LYS A 366 18.61 -5.73 22.45
N PRO A 367 18.74 -4.48 22.92
CA PRO A 367 17.63 -3.52 22.86
C PRO A 367 17.12 -3.31 21.44
N PHE A 368 15.80 -3.18 21.29
CA PHE A 368 15.12 -2.89 20.03
C PHE A 368 14.48 -1.51 20.06
N ASP A 369 14.35 -0.89 18.90
CA ASP A 369 13.77 0.44 18.70
C ASP A 369 12.32 0.37 18.26
N ILE A 370 12.02 -0.56 17.37
CA ILE A 370 10.78 -0.60 16.59
C ILE A 370 10.38 -2.07 16.42
N SER A 371 9.08 -2.33 16.31
CA SER A 371 8.55 -3.67 16.04
C SER A 371 8.05 -3.81 14.61
N LEU A 372 8.35 -4.95 13.98
CA LEU A 372 7.62 -5.42 12.81
C LEU A 372 6.62 -6.46 13.30
N TRP A 373 5.33 -6.26 13.06
CA TRP A 373 4.25 -7.14 13.47
C TRP A 373 3.52 -7.67 12.24
N PRO A 374 3.99 -8.78 11.65
CA PRO A 374 3.24 -9.49 10.63
C PRO A 374 2.02 -10.15 11.29
N LYS A 375 0.82 -9.71 10.90
CA LYS A 375 -0.44 -10.18 11.45
C LYS A 375 -1.23 -10.97 10.41
N GLN A 376 -1.55 -12.20 10.75
CA GLN A 376 -2.35 -13.09 9.92
C GLN A 376 -3.77 -12.54 9.73
N GLY A 377 -4.21 -12.42 8.48
CA GLY A 377 -5.56 -12.00 8.13
C GLY A 377 -5.89 -10.52 8.39
N LEU A 378 -4.90 -9.68 8.70
CA LEU A 378 -5.11 -8.24 8.81
C LEU A 378 -5.39 -7.64 7.43
N GLU A 379 -6.40 -6.78 7.28
CA GLU A 379 -6.58 -6.01 6.04
C GLU A 379 -5.77 -4.71 6.12
N GLY A 380 -4.75 -4.56 5.27
CA GLY A 380 -3.88 -3.37 5.27
C GLY A 380 -2.77 -3.42 6.33
N GLY A 381 -2.59 -2.32 7.05
CA GLY A 381 -1.59 -2.17 8.10
C GLY A 381 -1.89 -1.02 9.03
N PHE A 382 -1.11 -0.94 10.11
CA PHE A 382 -1.06 0.17 11.04
C PHE A 382 0.39 0.52 11.36
N GLY A 383 0.70 1.80 11.22
CA GLY A 383 2.03 2.34 11.43
C GLY A 383 2.01 3.46 12.45
N TYR A 384 3.01 3.49 13.33
CA TYR A 384 3.24 4.61 14.22
C TYR A 384 4.70 4.63 14.69
N ASP A 385 4.98 5.35 15.78
CA ASP A 385 6.31 5.47 16.36
C ASP A 385 6.93 4.14 16.83
N TRP A 386 6.09 3.19 17.26
CA TRP A 386 6.47 1.86 17.73
C TRP A 386 6.72 0.85 16.61
N GLY A 387 6.35 1.17 15.36
CA GLY A 387 6.60 0.33 14.19
C GLY A 387 5.43 0.07 13.28
N GLN A 388 5.41 -1.13 12.70
CA GLN A 388 4.47 -1.50 11.65
C GLN A 388 3.77 -2.83 12.00
N GLU A 389 2.46 -2.80 12.12
CA GLU A 389 1.59 -3.96 12.06
C GLU A 389 1.08 -4.10 10.62
N VAL A 390 1.30 -5.24 9.98
CA VAL A 390 1.06 -5.38 8.54
C VAL A 390 0.40 -6.70 8.21
N ASN A 391 -0.41 -6.71 7.14
CA ASN A 391 -0.94 -7.93 6.54
C ASN A 391 0.22 -8.91 6.25
N LEU A 392 0.21 -10.03 6.98
CA LEU A 392 1.24 -11.06 6.90
C LEU A 392 1.32 -11.66 5.49
N GLU A 393 0.17 -12.01 4.91
CA GLU A 393 0.08 -12.71 3.64
C GLU A 393 0.68 -11.88 2.50
N ASN A 394 0.29 -10.60 2.44
CA ASN A 394 0.82 -9.63 1.49
C ASN A 394 2.31 -9.41 1.71
N MET A 395 2.75 -9.21 2.95
CA MET A 395 4.17 -9.02 3.26
C MET A 395 5.01 -10.20 2.79
N LEU A 396 4.58 -11.44 3.05
CA LEU A 396 5.30 -12.63 2.61
C LEU A 396 5.26 -12.82 1.09
N GLN A 397 4.12 -12.53 0.44
CA GLN A 397 3.97 -12.65 -1.00
C GLN A 397 4.86 -11.66 -1.77
N THR A 398 5.06 -10.46 -1.21
CA THR A 398 5.81 -9.35 -1.83
C THR A 398 7.21 -9.15 -1.23
N ILE A 399 7.67 -10.08 -0.37
CA ILE A 399 8.91 -9.96 0.41
C ILE A 399 10.19 -9.74 -0.41
N ASP A 400 10.19 -10.16 -1.67
CA ASP A 400 11.32 -10.02 -2.59
C ASP A 400 11.16 -8.81 -3.54
N GLU A 401 10.06 -8.08 -3.46
CA GLU A 401 9.84 -6.85 -4.24
C GLU A 401 10.69 -5.69 -3.68
N GLU A 402 10.94 -4.70 -4.53
CA GLU A 402 11.75 -3.53 -4.15
C GLU A 402 11.06 -2.74 -3.02
N GLN A 403 9.78 -2.42 -3.19
CA GLN A 403 8.96 -1.76 -2.18
C GLN A 403 7.69 -2.57 -1.90
N LEU A 404 7.47 -2.89 -0.63
CA LEU A 404 6.25 -3.53 -0.16
C LEU A 404 5.29 -2.41 0.22
N VAL A 405 4.24 -2.20 -0.57
CA VAL A 405 3.35 -1.02 -0.47
C VAL A 405 2.87 -0.77 0.96
N ILE A 406 2.34 -1.81 1.62
CA ILE A 406 1.82 -1.69 2.99
C ILE A 406 2.95 -1.37 3.96
N VAL A 407 4.06 -2.12 3.93
CA VAL A 407 5.19 -1.88 4.85
C VAL A 407 5.77 -0.48 4.67
N ALA A 408 5.97 -0.05 3.43
CA ALA A 408 6.49 1.28 3.13
C ALA A 408 5.51 2.38 3.55
N HIS A 409 4.20 2.19 3.37
CA HIS A 409 3.16 3.09 3.87
C HIS A 409 3.20 3.21 5.39
N GLU A 410 3.22 2.09 6.12
CA GLU A 410 3.24 2.09 7.58
C GLU A 410 4.54 2.71 8.15
N ILE A 411 5.68 2.55 7.46
CA ILE A 411 6.91 3.28 7.80
C ILE A 411 6.72 4.80 7.66
N GLY A 412 5.94 5.26 6.67
CA GLY A 412 5.60 6.66 6.50
C GLY A 412 4.88 7.25 7.71
N HIS A 413 3.95 6.51 8.32
CA HIS A 413 3.34 6.93 9.59
C HIS A 413 4.35 7.02 10.72
N GLY A 414 5.27 6.05 10.84
CA GLY A 414 6.34 6.12 11.82
C GLY A 414 7.30 7.31 11.63
N PHE A 415 7.30 7.95 10.46
CA PHE A 415 8.02 9.19 10.22
C PHE A 415 7.26 10.46 10.58
N GLY A 416 5.95 10.43 10.82
CA GLY A 416 5.21 11.70 10.90
C GLY A 416 3.98 11.80 10.03
N LEU A 417 3.86 10.94 9.01
CA LEU A 417 3.02 11.26 7.87
C LEU A 417 1.59 10.79 8.08
N PRO A 418 0.58 11.56 7.65
CA PRO A 418 -0.82 11.20 7.82
C PRO A 418 -1.34 10.48 6.57
N ASP A 419 -2.47 9.80 6.73
CA ASP A 419 -3.24 9.28 5.61
C ASP A 419 -3.93 10.35 4.76
N PHE A 420 -4.38 9.96 3.58
CA PHE A 420 -5.22 10.77 2.70
C PHE A 420 -6.48 10.02 2.29
N TYR A 421 -7.52 10.05 3.13
CA TYR A 421 -8.77 9.34 2.89
C TYR A 421 -9.80 10.18 2.13
N GLU A 422 -9.81 11.50 2.35
CA GLU A 422 -10.83 12.40 1.83
C GLU A 422 -10.24 13.50 0.95
N THR A 423 -11.07 14.16 0.14
CA THR A 423 -10.64 15.34 -0.62
C THR A 423 -10.17 16.46 0.32
N ALA A 424 -10.80 16.60 1.49
CA ALA A 424 -10.43 17.58 2.51
C ALA A 424 -9.06 17.33 3.16
N ASP A 425 -8.47 16.16 2.93
CA ASP A 425 -7.14 15.79 3.45
C ASP A 425 -6.01 16.27 2.53
N LYS A 426 -6.36 16.72 1.32
CA LYS A 426 -5.46 17.14 0.26
C LYS A 426 -5.42 18.67 0.17
N PRO A 427 -4.28 19.26 -0.21
CA PRO A 427 -4.16 20.71 -0.34
C PRO A 427 -5.00 21.26 -1.51
N ASN A 428 -5.19 20.47 -2.56
CA ASN A 428 -5.99 20.79 -3.74
C ASN A 428 -6.33 19.50 -4.54
N ASP A 429 -7.18 19.64 -5.56
CA ASP A 429 -7.63 18.52 -6.41
C ASP A 429 -6.53 17.95 -7.32
N GLN A 430 -5.42 18.67 -7.51
CA GLN A 430 -4.26 18.25 -8.31
C GLN A 430 -3.15 17.64 -7.46
N TRP A 431 -3.39 17.36 -6.17
CA TRP A 431 -2.41 16.71 -5.30
C TRP A 431 -1.98 15.36 -5.89
N PRO A 432 -0.68 15.17 -6.21
CA PRO A 432 -0.22 13.96 -6.87
C PRO A 432 -0.40 12.72 -6.02
N HIS A 433 -0.58 11.57 -6.68
CA HIS A 433 -0.58 10.27 -6.04
C HIS A 433 0.70 10.06 -5.22
N CYS A 434 0.54 9.43 -4.06
CA CYS A 434 1.59 9.26 -3.09
C CYS A 434 1.32 7.99 -2.28
N ILE A 435 2.35 7.39 -1.68
CA ILE A 435 2.17 6.13 -0.97
C ILE A 435 1.25 6.31 0.24
N MET A 436 1.29 7.48 0.90
CA MET A 436 0.41 7.83 2.02
C MET A 436 -1.07 8.00 1.62
N MET A 437 -1.38 7.99 0.33
CA MET A 437 -2.74 7.85 -0.18
C MET A 437 -2.91 6.41 -0.62
N ALA A 438 -3.42 5.58 0.29
CA ALA A 438 -3.49 4.13 0.14
C ALA A 438 -4.07 3.71 -1.23
N GLY A 439 -3.37 2.79 -1.91
CA GLY A 439 -3.74 2.29 -3.25
C GLY A 439 -3.46 3.25 -4.41
N SER A 440 -3.01 4.48 -4.16
CA SER A 440 -2.77 5.47 -5.22
C SER A 440 -1.37 5.38 -5.83
N SER A 441 -0.39 4.85 -5.08
CA SER A 441 0.97 4.60 -5.53
C SER A 441 1.49 3.30 -4.93
N MET A 442 2.31 2.58 -5.71
CA MET A 442 2.99 1.35 -5.27
C MET A 442 4.38 1.63 -4.69
N THR A 443 4.85 2.88 -4.72
CA THR A 443 6.17 3.29 -4.25
C THR A 443 6.13 4.66 -3.57
N VAL A 444 7.12 4.95 -2.73
CA VAL A 444 7.39 6.30 -2.23
C VAL A 444 7.61 7.26 -3.40
N THR A 445 6.93 8.40 -3.38
CA THR A 445 6.91 9.40 -4.46
C THR A 445 7.51 10.74 -4.05
N ASP A 446 7.56 11.70 -4.97
CA ASP A 446 7.91 13.09 -4.69
C ASP A 446 7.05 13.72 -3.58
N SER A 447 5.74 13.50 -3.60
CA SER A 447 4.83 14.04 -2.58
C SER A 447 5.21 13.55 -1.18
N ASP A 448 5.47 12.24 -1.05
CA ASP A 448 5.87 11.61 0.22
C ASP A 448 7.20 12.16 0.73
N GLY A 449 8.19 12.23 -0.16
CA GLY A 449 9.52 12.72 0.15
C GLY A 449 9.56 14.18 0.57
N TRP A 450 8.78 15.05 -0.06
CA TRP A 450 8.69 16.45 0.34
C TRP A 450 7.96 16.64 1.67
N MET A 451 6.95 15.82 1.98
CA MET A 451 6.35 15.81 3.32
C MET A 451 7.35 15.36 4.38
N LEU A 452 8.12 14.29 4.10
CA LEU A 452 9.16 13.79 5.01
C LEU A 452 10.25 14.84 5.29
N ARG A 453 10.69 15.57 4.26
CA ARG A 453 11.64 16.68 4.41
C ARG A 453 11.10 17.79 5.30
N ARG A 454 9.81 18.13 5.14
CA ARG A 454 9.18 19.13 6.00
C ARG A 454 9.14 18.68 7.45
N VAL A 455 8.88 17.40 7.72
CA VAL A 455 8.99 16.86 9.07
C VAL A 455 10.42 17.05 9.61
N LEU A 456 11.45 16.66 8.84
CA LEU A 456 12.85 16.84 9.26
C LEU A 456 13.18 18.30 9.59
N GLU A 457 12.79 19.26 8.76
CA GLU A 457 13.05 20.69 8.99
C GLU A 457 12.56 21.17 10.36
N HIS A 458 11.40 20.66 10.80
CA HIS A 458 10.79 21.02 12.08
C HIS A 458 11.30 20.19 13.25
N LEU A 459 11.70 18.93 13.02
CA LEU A 459 12.28 18.07 14.04
C LEU A 459 13.76 18.34 14.28
N LYS A 460 14.49 18.85 13.30
CA LYS A 460 15.94 19.07 13.35
C LYS A 460 16.44 19.82 14.60
N PRO A 461 15.75 20.84 15.15
CA PRO A 461 16.19 21.48 16.40
C PRO A 461 16.35 20.52 17.59
N ARG A 462 15.78 19.32 17.54
CA ARG A 462 15.94 18.25 18.54
C ARG A 462 17.26 17.48 18.37
N TYR A 463 17.89 17.56 17.20
CA TYR A 463 18.99 16.70 16.79
C TYR A 463 20.34 17.40 16.88
N ASN A 464 21.36 16.63 17.26
CA ASN A 464 22.74 17.07 17.24
C ASN A 464 23.56 15.99 16.54
N PHE A 465 23.85 16.21 15.26
CA PHE A 465 24.67 15.33 14.43
C PHE A 465 25.92 16.03 13.92
#